data_AF-A0A350CDQ6-F1
#
_entry.id   AF-A0A350CDQ6-F1
#
_cell.length_a   1.000
_cell.length_b   1.000
_cell.length_c   1.000
_cell.angle_alpha   90.00
_cell.angle_beta   90.00
_cell.angle_gamma   90.00
#
_symmetry.space_group_name_H-M   'P 1'
#
loop_
_entity.id
_entity.type
_entity.pdbx_description
1 polymer ?
#
loop_
_entity_poly.entity_id
_entity_poly.type
_entity_poly.pdbx_seq_one_letter_code
_entity_poly.pdbx_strand_id
1 'polypeptide(L)'
;AVGLMCRHCEARRELHDRIQNGEIGEVTALRAYRQAGPTGTAATGPKPEGVSELLWQISKFHAFLWLSGGAVSDFLIHNIDESCWMKNAWPVKCIAAGGRHYRGDSVDQNFDTYSMEYTFEDGTKLFMNGRTMPGCYQDFSSYAHGTKGLAVISNGGHWPSRARIYKGHAMTDENVIWSFGQEKNNPYVDEWKHLIAAIRNNEKYNEVERGAMASLVTSMGRMAAHTGQEITLEQMMNSEHEFAPDIEKLTLESESPLKADESGRYPIPLPGLEKSREYVS
;
A
#
# COMPACT_ATOMS: atom_id res chain seq x y z
N ALA A 1 -2.77 10.80 15.62
CA ALA A 1 -3.52 10.46 14.39
C ALA A 1 -2.56 9.91 13.34
N VAL A 2 -3.06 9.14 12.39
CA VAL A 2 -2.30 8.63 11.24
C VAL A 2 -3.14 8.78 9.97
N GLY A 3 -2.51 9.19 8.86
CA GLY A 3 -3.10 9.55 7.57
C GLY A 3 -3.75 8.41 6.75
N LEU A 4 -4.61 7.58 7.35
CA LEU A 4 -5.32 6.47 6.71
C LEU A 4 -6.78 6.85 6.43
N MET A 5 -6.99 7.79 5.51
CA MET A 5 -8.30 8.38 5.22
C MET A 5 -9.42 7.36 4.94
N CYS A 6 -9.11 6.19 4.36
CA CYS A 6 -10.11 5.14 4.09
C CYS A 6 -10.82 4.66 5.37
N ARG A 7 -10.17 4.75 6.54
CA ARG A 7 -10.79 4.42 7.84
C ARG A 7 -11.72 5.52 8.35
N HIS A 8 -11.62 6.72 7.77
CA HIS A 8 -12.48 7.86 8.06
C HIS A 8 -13.71 7.96 7.14
N CYS A 9 -13.79 7.09 6.13
CA CYS A 9 -14.91 6.94 5.21
C CYS A 9 -16.13 6.26 5.88
N GLU A 10 -17.29 6.94 5.89
CA GLU A 10 -18.54 6.41 6.45
C GLU A 10 -18.97 5.11 5.77
N ALA A 11 -18.89 5.05 4.44
CA ALA A 11 -19.30 3.88 3.68
C ALA A 11 -18.51 2.63 4.04
N ARG A 12 -17.19 2.77 4.22
CA ARG A 12 -16.31 1.64 4.56
C ARG A 12 -16.46 1.23 6.02
N ARG A 13 -16.77 2.15 6.93
CA ARG A 13 -17.11 1.79 8.33
C ARG A 13 -18.39 0.97 8.39
N GLU A 14 -19.44 1.39 7.70
CA GLU A 14 -20.66 0.60 7.63
C GLU A 14 -20.41 -0.76 6.94
N LEU A 15 -19.64 -0.78 5.84
CA LEU A 15 -19.27 -2.03 5.18
C LEU A 15 -18.51 -2.98 6.12
N HIS A 16 -17.55 -2.46 6.88
CA HIS A 16 -16.81 -3.24 7.88
C HIS A 16 -17.79 -3.90 8.85
N ASP A 17 -18.69 -3.13 9.45
CA ASP A 17 -19.64 -3.65 10.45
C ASP A 17 -20.56 -4.71 9.85
N ARG A 18 -21.01 -4.53 8.60
CA ARG A 18 -21.81 -5.52 7.87
C ARG A 18 -21.06 -6.82 7.59
N ILE A 19 -19.79 -6.72 7.20
CA ILE A 19 -18.92 -7.90 7.02
C ILE A 19 -18.75 -8.62 8.37
N GLN A 20 -18.45 -7.90 9.45
CA GLN A 20 -18.28 -8.49 10.78
C GLN A 20 -19.59 -9.10 11.32
N ASN A 21 -20.75 -8.56 10.94
CA ASN A 21 -22.06 -9.11 11.26
C ASN A 21 -22.47 -10.29 10.36
N GLY A 22 -21.59 -10.76 9.47
CA GLY A 22 -21.77 -12.00 8.71
C GLY A 22 -22.64 -11.88 7.46
N GLU A 23 -22.86 -10.66 6.93
CA GLU A 23 -23.69 -10.45 5.73
C GLU A 23 -23.15 -11.19 4.50
N ILE A 24 -21.82 -11.34 4.39
CA ILE A 24 -21.17 -12.14 3.33
C ILE A 24 -20.76 -13.55 3.79
N GLY A 25 -21.10 -13.94 5.02
CA GLY A 25 -20.60 -15.17 5.66
C GLY A 25 -19.12 -15.08 6.03
N GLU A 26 -18.44 -16.23 6.10
CA GLU A 26 -17.00 -16.28 6.43
C GLU A 26 -16.19 -15.76 5.25
N VAL A 27 -15.26 -14.83 5.50
CA VAL A 27 -14.35 -14.31 4.47
C VAL A 27 -13.37 -15.42 4.06
N THR A 28 -13.38 -15.81 2.79
CA THR A 28 -12.53 -16.89 2.25
C THR A 28 -11.31 -16.34 1.52
N ALA A 29 -11.43 -15.16 0.91
CA ALA A 29 -10.33 -14.48 0.23
C ALA A 29 -10.59 -12.98 0.12
N LEU A 30 -9.51 -12.21 0.10
CA LEU A 30 -9.52 -10.81 -0.30
C LEU A 30 -8.69 -10.65 -1.56
N ARG A 31 -9.10 -9.72 -2.42
CA ARG A 31 -8.33 -9.37 -3.61
C ARG A 31 -8.35 -7.87 -3.82
N ALA A 32 -7.20 -7.33 -4.19
CA ALA A 32 -7.00 -5.91 -4.34
C ALA A 32 -6.07 -5.63 -5.52
N TYR A 33 -6.33 -4.51 -6.18
CA TYR A 33 -5.67 -4.09 -7.40
C TYR A 33 -5.35 -2.61 -7.33
N ARG A 34 -4.09 -2.28 -7.59
CA ARG A 34 -3.62 -0.91 -7.86
C ARG A 34 -2.78 -0.93 -9.12
N GLN A 35 -3.48 -1.07 -10.25
CA GLN A 35 -2.90 -1.18 -11.57
C GLN A 35 -3.12 0.11 -12.34
N ALA A 36 -2.09 0.94 -12.38
CA ALA A 36 -2.09 2.23 -13.03
C ALA A 36 -0.92 2.38 -14.03
N GLY A 37 -0.81 3.54 -14.68
CA GLY A 37 0.45 4.01 -15.26
C GLY A 37 1.46 4.45 -14.19
N PRO A 38 2.50 5.23 -14.56
CA PRO A 38 3.46 5.76 -13.60
C PRO A 38 2.76 6.57 -12.51
N THR A 39 3.17 6.36 -11.26
CA THR A 39 2.54 6.99 -10.11
C THR A 39 3.41 8.10 -9.54
N GLY A 40 2.83 9.28 -9.30
CA GLY A 40 3.53 10.43 -8.73
C GLY A 40 4.79 10.81 -9.51
N THR A 41 5.92 10.86 -8.81
CA THR A 41 7.25 11.16 -9.38
C THR A 41 8.09 9.91 -9.65
N ALA A 42 7.47 8.72 -9.71
CA ALA A 42 8.16 7.50 -10.13
C ALA A 42 8.58 7.59 -11.61
N ALA A 43 9.38 6.62 -12.09
CA ALA A 43 9.97 6.64 -13.43
C ALA A 43 10.69 7.98 -13.74
N THR A 44 11.41 8.50 -12.75
CA THR A 44 12.18 9.74 -12.91
C THR A 44 13.40 9.50 -13.79
N GLY A 45 13.67 10.41 -14.72
CA GLY A 45 14.92 10.43 -15.47
C GLY A 45 16.12 10.86 -14.62
N PRO A 46 17.32 10.99 -15.21
CA PRO A 46 18.55 11.30 -14.48
C PRO A 46 18.52 12.66 -13.76
N LYS A 47 19.30 12.78 -12.69
CA LYS A 47 19.48 14.05 -11.99
C LYS A 47 20.12 15.11 -12.90
N PRO A 48 19.60 16.34 -12.95
CA PRO A 48 20.25 17.43 -13.66
C PRO A 48 21.63 17.79 -13.09
N GLU A 49 22.51 18.31 -13.95
CA GLU A 49 23.82 18.83 -13.54
C GLU A 49 23.67 20.02 -12.58
N GLY A 50 24.59 20.16 -11.62
CA GLY A 50 24.61 21.28 -10.67
C GLY A 50 23.54 21.23 -9.57
N VAL A 51 22.70 20.20 -9.51
CA VAL A 51 21.68 20.03 -8.46
C VAL A 51 22.18 19.07 -7.37
N SER A 52 21.91 19.41 -6.10
CA SER A 52 22.16 18.53 -4.94
C SER A 52 21.42 17.19 -5.11
N GLU A 53 22.13 16.09 -4.91
CA GLU A 53 21.59 14.73 -4.97
C GLU A 53 20.46 14.53 -3.97
N LEU A 54 20.67 14.92 -2.72
CA LEU A 54 19.71 14.76 -1.64
C LEU A 54 18.41 15.51 -1.93
N LEU A 55 18.51 16.80 -2.27
CA LEU A 55 17.33 17.64 -2.52
C LEU A 55 16.56 17.17 -3.77
N TRP A 56 17.28 16.74 -4.80
CA TRP A 56 16.65 16.18 -5.98
C TRP A 56 15.89 14.88 -5.66
N GLN A 57 16.50 13.95 -4.93
CA GLN A 57 15.82 12.72 -4.52
C GLN A 57 14.58 13.02 -3.66
N ILE A 58 14.67 13.94 -2.69
CA ILE A 58 13.52 14.40 -1.89
C ILE A 58 12.40 14.93 -2.79
N SER A 59 12.72 15.74 -3.81
CA SER A 59 11.71 16.25 -4.76
C SER A 59 11.11 15.16 -5.66
N LYS A 60 11.74 13.98 -5.72
CA LYS A 60 11.34 12.82 -6.51
C LYS A 60 11.06 11.60 -5.62
N PHE A 61 10.58 11.79 -4.39
CA PHE A 61 10.52 10.77 -3.35
C PHE A 61 9.88 9.43 -3.74
N HIS A 62 8.92 9.38 -4.67
CA HIS A 62 8.33 8.13 -5.16
C HIS A 62 9.31 7.25 -5.95
N ALA A 63 10.42 7.80 -6.45
CA ALA A 63 11.43 7.09 -7.21
C ALA A 63 12.41 6.29 -6.34
N PHE A 64 12.55 6.65 -5.05
CA PHE A 64 13.60 6.13 -4.18
C PHE A 64 13.00 5.46 -2.95
N LEU A 65 13.42 4.22 -2.69
CA LEU A 65 12.87 3.38 -1.63
C LEU A 65 13.12 3.97 -0.24
N TRP A 66 14.27 4.62 -0.03
CA TRP A 66 14.62 5.19 1.27
C TRP A 66 13.73 6.35 1.72
N LEU A 67 13.08 7.05 0.79
CA LEU A 67 12.22 8.19 1.11
C LEU A 67 10.77 7.78 1.38
N SER A 68 10.22 6.95 0.50
CA SER A 68 8.79 6.68 0.47
C SER A 68 8.43 5.20 0.53
N GLY A 69 9.44 4.33 0.44
CA GLY A 69 9.22 2.92 0.14
C GLY A 69 8.78 2.65 -1.30
N GLY A 70 8.93 3.65 -2.17
CA GLY A 70 8.60 3.56 -3.58
C GLY A 70 7.10 3.39 -3.85
N ALA A 71 6.79 2.78 -4.98
CA ALA A 71 5.43 2.63 -5.47
C ALA A 71 4.55 1.77 -4.53
N VAL A 72 5.13 0.81 -3.82
CA VAL A 72 4.36 -0.09 -2.93
C VAL A 72 3.83 0.68 -1.72
N SER A 73 4.73 1.27 -0.95
CA SER A 73 4.37 1.92 0.31
C SER A 73 3.47 3.14 0.11
N ASP A 74 3.64 3.88 -0.98
CA ASP A 74 2.84 5.07 -1.23
C ASP A 74 1.46 4.76 -1.84
N PHE A 75 1.38 3.81 -2.78
CA PHE A 75 0.14 3.59 -3.54
C PHE A 75 -0.65 2.34 -3.13
N LEU A 76 0.01 1.28 -2.67
CA LEU A 76 -0.65 0.00 -2.37
C LEU A 76 -1.11 -0.09 -0.91
N ILE A 77 -0.49 0.68 0.00
CA ILE A 77 -0.82 0.68 1.44
C ILE A 77 -2.33 0.83 1.69
N HIS A 78 -3.01 1.67 0.92
CA HIS A 78 -4.44 1.92 1.11
C HIS A 78 -5.30 0.67 0.86
N ASN A 79 -5.01 -0.05 -0.22
CA ASN A 79 -5.71 -1.28 -0.58
C ASN A 79 -5.35 -2.43 0.36
N ILE A 80 -4.10 -2.49 0.81
CA ILE A 80 -3.62 -3.47 1.81
C ILE A 80 -4.32 -3.22 3.15
N ASP A 81 -4.30 -1.99 3.65
CA ASP A 81 -4.93 -1.58 4.92
C ASP A 81 -6.44 -1.81 4.91
N GLU A 82 -7.15 -1.35 3.88
CA GLU A 82 -8.62 -1.51 3.85
C GLU A 82 -9.02 -2.99 3.73
N SER A 83 -8.22 -3.82 3.06
CA SER A 83 -8.44 -5.26 3.00
C SER A 83 -8.19 -5.92 4.36
N CYS A 84 -7.07 -5.63 5.02
CA CYS A 84 -6.79 -6.12 6.37
C CYS A 84 -7.86 -5.65 7.37
N TRP A 85 -8.36 -4.43 7.21
CA TRP A 85 -9.45 -3.90 8.00
C TRP A 85 -10.75 -4.67 7.80
N MET A 86 -11.18 -4.92 6.55
CA MET A 86 -12.38 -5.73 6.30
C MET A 86 -12.24 -7.18 6.81
N LYS A 87 -11.02 -7.74 6.74
CA LYS A 87 -10.71 -9.04 7.37
C LYS A 87 -10.71 -8.97 8.90
N ASN A 88 -10.54 -7.78 9.45
CA ASN A 88 -10.34 -7.51 10.87
C ASN A 88 -9.17 -8.32 11.47
N ALA A 89 -8.09 -8.45 10.69
CA ALA A 89 -6.85 -9.11 11.10
C ALA A 89 -5.66 -8.59 10.29
N TRP A 90 -4.45 -8.80 10.80
CA TRP A 90 -3.21 -8.59 10.06
C TRP A 90 -2.67 -9.94 9.56
N PRO A 91 -2.04 -9.99 8.38
CA PRO A 91 -1.45 -11.22 7.87
C PRO A 91 -0.20 -11.60 8.66
N VAL A 92 0.03 -12.89 8.83
CA VAL A 92 1.19 -13.45 9.57
C VAL A 92 2.41 -13.66 8.66
N LYS A 93 2.21 -13.69 7.34
CA LYS A 93 3.28 -13.79 6.34
C LYS A 93 2.87 -13.35 4.95
N CYS A 94 3.84 -13.10 4.09
CA CYS A 94 3.66 -12.76 2.68
C CYS A 94 4.68 -13.49 1.80
N ILE A 95 4.22 -13.98 0.64
CA ILE A 95 5.08 -14.30 -0.50
C ILE A 95 4.74 -13.33 -1.63
N ALA A 96 5.71 -13.00 -2.47
CA ALA A 96 5.44 -12.12 -3.59
C ALA A 96 6.37 -12.37 -4.77
N ALA A 97 5.88 -11.99 -5.94
CA ALA A 97 6.65 -11.88 -7.17
C ALA A 97 6.58 -10.43 -7.66
N GLY A 98 7.66 -9.96 -8.28
CA GLY A 98 7.70 -8.65 -8.87
C GLY A 98 8.87 -8.52 -9.83
N GLY A 99 8.86 -7.45 -10.60
CA GLY A 99 9.95 -7.17 -11.51
C GLY A 99 9.79 -5.85 -12.21
N ARG A 100 10.89 -5.41 -12.79
CA ARG A 100 10.94 -4.26 -13.68
C ARG A 100 11.38 -4.68 -15.06
N HIS A 101 10.81 -4.01 -16.05
CA HIS A 101 11.08 -4.13 -17.46
C HIS A 101 11.54 -2.79 -18.03
N TYR A 102 11.32 -2.53 -19.33
CA TYR A 102 11.81 -1.37 -20.09
C TYR A 102 11.90 -0.05 -19.29
N ARG A 103 13.13 0.36 -18.91
CA ARG A 103 13.34 1.61 -18.14
C ARG A 103 13.75 2.82 -18.95
N GLY A 104 14.29 2.64 -20.14
CA GLY A 104 14.90 3.75 -20.87
C GLY A 104 15.93 4.46 -19.99
N ASP A 105 15.73 5.77 -19.81
CA ASP A 105 16.54 6.67 -18.98
C ASP A 105 16.06 6.79 -17.52
N SER A 106 14.98 6.10 -17.14
CA SER A 106 14.49 6.14 -15.76
C SER A 106 15.48 5.51 -14.79
N VAL A 107 15.74 6.21 -13.69
CA VAL A 107 16.71 5.84 -12.64
C VAL A 107 16.05 5.46 -11.31
N ASP A 108 14.72 5.36 -11.25
CA ASP A 108 14.00 4.98 -10.04
C ASP A 108 14.29 3.53 -9.60
N GLN A 109 14.05 3.18 -8.34
CA GLN A 109 14.31 1.86 -7.76
C GLN A 109 13.12 0.89 -7.83
N ASN A 110 11.93 1.32 -8.27
CA ASN A 110 10.71 0.53 -8.19
C ASN A 110 10.69 -0.65 -9.17
N PHE A 111 9.94 -1.70 -8.85
CA PHE A 111 9.39 -2.61 -9.85
C PHE A 111 8.20 -2.02 -10.61
N ASP A 112 7.93 -2.58 -11.79
CA ASP A 112 6.78 -2.24 -12.61
C ASP A 112 5.53 -3.02 -12.21
N THR A 113 5.73 -4.25 -11.72
CA THR A 113 4.67 -5.16 -11.28
C THR A 113 4.98 -5.70 -9.90
N TYR A 114 3.93 -5.85 -9.09
CA TYR A 114 3.98 -6.51 -7.80
C TYR A 114 2.77 -7.43 -7.68
N SER A 115 3.00 -8.69 -7.35
CA SER A 115 1.96 -9.67 -7.05
C SER A 115 2.27 -10.26 -5.67
N MET A 116 1.52 -9.83 -4.67
CA MET A 116 1.73 -10.22 -3.27
C MET A 116 0.57 -11.10 -2.80
N GLU A 117 0.89 -12.20 -2.13
CA GLU A 117 -0.05 -13.07 -1.46
C GLU A 117 0.23 -13.06 0.04
N TYR A 118 -0.63 -12.35 0.78
CA TYR A 118 -0.61 -12.32 2.22
C TYR A 118 -1.43 -13.47 2.78
N THR A 119 -0.94 -14.11 3.85
CA THR A 119 -1.63 -15.19 4.56
C THR A 119 -2.00 -14.73 5.96
N PHE A 120 -3.29 -14.84 6.32
CA PHE A 120 -3.77 -14.61 7.68
C PHE A 120 -3.61 -15.87 8.54
N GLU A 121 -3.77 -15.73 9.86
CA GLU A 121 -3.61 -16.84 10.82
C GLU A 121 -4.56 -18.02 10.52
N ASP A 122 -5.79 -17.72 10.09
CA ASP A 122 -6.80 -18.72 9.68
C ASP A 122 -6.54 -19.35 8.30
N GLY A 123 -5.44 -18.99 7.63
CA GLY A 123 -5.05 -19.50 6.31
C GLY A 123 -5.72 -18.79 5.13
N THR A 124 -6.66 -17.87 5.37
CA THR A 124 -7.26 -17.03 4.32
C THR A 124 -6.21 -16.12 3.69
N LYS A 125 -6.48 -15.66 2.47
CA LYS A 125 -5.50 -14.97 1.63
C LYS A 125 -5.95 -13.58 1.25
N LEU A 126 -5.02 -12.64 1.20
CA LEU A 126 -5.17 -11.37 0.49
C LEU A 126 -4.22 -11.36 -0.71
N PHE A 127 -4.79 -11.27 -1.91
CA PHE A 127 -4.05 -11.10 -3.15
C PHE A 127 -3.97 -9.61 -3.50
N MET A 128 -2.79 -9.01 -3.41
CA MET A 128 -2.56 -7.62 -3.79
C MET A 128 -1.76 -7.54 -5.08
N ASN A 129 -2.33 -6.96 -6.13
CA ASN A 129 -1.65 -6.77 -7.42
C ASN A 129 -1.44 -5.28 -7.72
N GLY A 130 -0.18 -4.86 -7.78
CA GLY A 130 0.23 -3.53 -8.19
C GLY A 130 0.84 -3.51 -9.59
N ARG A 131 0.59 -2.45 -10.35
CA ARG A 131 1.30 -2.20 -11.62
C ARG A 131 1.41 -0.71 -11.90
N THR A 132 2.55 -0.27 -12.45
CA THR A 132 2.81 1.14 -12.84
C THR A 132 3.19 1.31 -14.32
N MET A 133 2.81 0.34 -15.17
CA MET A 133 3.12 0.34 -16.60
C MET A 133 2.08 1.12 -17.41
N PRO A 134 2.49 2.14 -18.19
CA PRO A 134 1.57 2.89 -19.05
C PRO A 134 1.02 2.02 -20.19
N GLY A 135 -0.18 2.34 -20.66
CA GLY A 135 -0.82 1.65 -21.79
C GLY A 135 -1.49 0.30 -21.47
N CYS A 136 -1.42 -0.18 -20.23
CA CYS A 136 -2.07 -1.42 -19.79
C CYS A 136 -3.48 -1.19 -19.21
N TYR A 137 -4.28 -2.26 -19.11
CA TYR A 137 -5.62 -2.24 -18.48
C TYR A 137 -5.58 -1.72 -17.04
N GLN A 138 -6.29 -0.64 -16.74
CA GLN A 138 -6.26 -0.02 -15.43
C GLN A 138 -7.28 -0.68 -14.48
N ASP A 139 -6.87 -0.94 -13.25
CA ASP A 139 -7.75 -1.41 -12.18
C ASP A 139 -7.36 -0.79 -10.86
N PHE A 140 -8.36 -0.28 -10.15
CA PHE A 140 -8.23 0.24 -8.80
C PHE A 140 -9.42 -0.29 -8.03
N SER A 141 -9.20 -1.34 -7.27
CA SER A 141 -10.28 -2.01 -6.55
C SER A 141 -9.81 -2.83 -5.37
N SER A 142 -10.73 -3.13 -4.46
CA SER A 142 -10.51 -4.08 -3.37
C SER A 142 -11.83 -4.75 -3.03
N TYR A 143 -11.77 -6.04 -2.74
CA TYR A 143 -12.93 -6.91 -2.56
C TYR A 143 -12.69 -7.90 -1.43
N ALA A 144 -13.75 -8.22 -0.68
CA ALA A 144 -13.79 -9.36 0.23
C ALA A 144 -14.79 -10.39 -0.29
N HIS A 145 -14.32 -11.61 -0.51
CA HIS A 145 -15.14 -12.75 -0.89
C HIS A 145 -15.49 -13.53 0.37
N GLY A 146 -16.78 -13.76 0.59
CA GLY A 146 -17.26 -14.61 1.68
C GLY A 146 -18.10 -15.78 1.18
N THR A 147 -18.43 -16.71 2.07
CA THR A 147 -19.17 -17.94 1.72
C THR A 147 -20.59 -17.68 1.21
N LYS A 148 -21.17 -16.50 1.45
CA LYS A 148 -22.55 -16.13 1.06
C LYS A 148 -22.59 -15.00 0.02
N GLY A 149 -21.49 -14.27 -0.16
CA GLY A 149 -21.52 -13.02 -0.92
C GLY A 149 -20.15 -12.42 -1.19
N LEU A 150 -20.18 -11.22 -1.77
CA LEU A 150 -19.00 -10.43 -2.09
C LEU A 150 -19.22 -8.99 -1.67
N ALA A 151 -18.27 -8.44 -0.92
CA ALA A 151 -18.18 -7.02 -0.64
C ALA A 151 -17.20 -6.34 -1.60
N VAL A 152 -17.64 -5.23 -2.20
CA VAL A 152 -16.78 -4.26 -2.87
C VAL A 152 -16.37 -3.23 -1.83
N ILE A 153 -15.06 -3.12 -1.58
CA ILE A 153 -14.46 -2.18 -0.62
C ILE A 153 -14.12 -0.87 -1.34
N SER A 154 -13.43 -1.00 -2.49
CA SER A 154 -13.06 0.10 -3.37
C SER A 154 -13.31 -0.29 -4.83
N ASN A 155 -13.69 0.68 -5.66
CA ASN A 155 -13.84 0.50 -7.10
C ASN A 155 -13.66 1.84 -7.84
N GLY A 156 -12.64 1.94 -8.68
CA GLY A 156 -12.33 3.15 -9.44
C GLY A 156 -11.84 4.33 -8.59
N GLY A 157 -11.26 4.06 -7.42
CA GLY A 157 -10.83 5.09 -6.47
C GLY A 157 -11.25 4.78 -5.02
N HIS A 158 -10.72 5.57 -4.08
CA HIS A 158 -11.15 5.51 -2.68
C HIS A 158 -12.27 6.51 -2.33
N TRP A 159 -12.36 7.62 -3.08
CA TRP A 159 -13.38 8.66 -2.89
C TRP A 159 -13.93 9.14 -4.25
N PRO A 160 -15.27 9.32 -4.39
CA PRO A 160 -16.32 8.87 -3.47
C PRO A 160 -16.34 7.34 -3.36
N SER A 161 -16.73 6.82 -2.20
CA SER A 161 -16.84 5.38 -2.00
C SER A 161 -17.92 4.77 -2.89
N ARG A 162 -17.64 3.57 -3.39
CA ARG A 162 -18.59 2.72 -4.13
C ARG A 162 -18.81 1.40 -3.39
N ALA A 163 -18.72 1.44 -2.06
CA ALA A 163 -18.88 0.27 -1.21
C ALA A 163 -20.28 -0.33 -1.38
N ARG A 164 -20.33 -1.65 -1.60
CA ARG A 164 -21.57 -2.41 -1.83
C ARG A 164 -21.36 -3.90 -1.57
N ILE A 165 -22.44 -4.62 -1.34
CA ILE A 165 -22.46 -6.06 -1.12
C ILE A 165 -23.37 -6.71 -2.15
N TYR A 166 -22.89 -7.82 -2.71
CA TYR A 166 -23.64 -8.70 -3.58
C TYR A 166 -23.96 -10.02 -2.87
N LYS A 167 -25.14 -10.57 -3.14
CA LYS A 167 -25.47 -11.97 -2.89
C LYS A 167 -24.71 -12.84 -3.88
N GLY A 168 -23.99 -13.85 -3.38
CA GLY A 168 -23.05 -14.62 -4.19
C GLY A 168 -21.91 -13.75 -4.75
N HIS A 169 -21.24 -14.24 -5.80
CA HIS A 169 -20.04 -13.60 -6.34
C HIS A 169 -20.23 -12.89 -7.69
N ALA A 170 -21.40 -13.03 -8.31
CA ALA A 170 -21.70 -12.37 -9.59
C ALA A 170 -22.13 -10.92 -9.33
N MET A 171 -21.33 -9.97 -9.82
CA MET A 171 -21.56 -8.53 -9.64
C MET A 171 -22.57 -7.99 -10.67
N THR A 172 -23.83 -8.40 -10.55
CA THR A 172 -24.95 -7.89 -11.35
C THR A 172 -25.90 -7.08 -10.47
N ASP A 173 -26.68 -6.19 -11.08
CA ASP A 173 -27.57 -5.29 -10.33
C ASP A 173 -28.62 -6.06 -9.51
N GLU A 174 -29.09 -7.21 -10.01
CA GLU A 174 -30.05 -8.08 -9.32
C GLU A 174 -29.49 -8.72 -8.05
N ASN A 175 -28.16 -8.84 -7.96
CA ASN A 175 -27.49 -9.44 -6.82
C ASN A 175 -27.10 -8.39 -5.77
N VAL A 176 -27.23 -7.09 -6.02
CA VAL A 176 -26.92 -6.06 -5.02
C VAL A 176 -27.90 -6.17 -3.86
N ILE A 177 -27.40 -6.50 -2.67
CA ILE A 177 -28.20 -6.57 -1.43
C ILE A 177 -27.97 -5.37 -0.52
N TRP A 178 -26.86 -4.66 -0.72
CA TRP A 178 -26.59 -3.38 -0.06
C TRP A 178 -25.67 -2.55 -0.95
N SER A 179 -25.92 -1.25 -0.99
CA SER A 179 -24.99 -0.26 -1.54
C SER A 179 -25.03 0.92 -0.60
N PHE A 180 -23.86 1.46 -0.26
CA PHE A 180 -23.86 2.72 0.46
C PHE A 180 -24.48 3.80 -0.42
N GLY A 181 -25.28 4.67 0.21
CA GLY A 181 -25.89 5.81 -0.47
C GLY A 181 -24.85 6.87 -0.85
N GLN A 182 -25.31 8.10 -1.08
CA GLN A 182 -24.39 9.19 -1.34
C GLN A 182 -23.59 9.53 -0.09
N GLU A 183 -22.27 9.51 -0.23
CA GLU A 183 -21.35 9.90 0.82
C GLU A 183 -21.41 11.41 1.05
N LYS A 184 -21.64 11.82 2.30
CA LYS A 184 -21.92 13.23 2.64
C LYS A 184 -20.66 14.08 2.73
N ASN A 185 -19.55 13.48 3.13
CA ASN A 185 -18.32 14.17 3.45
C ASN A 185 -17.11 13.45 2.86
N ASN A 186 -16.13 14.23 2.43
CA ASN A 186 -14.84 13.71 1.96
C ASN A 186 -14.04 13.12 3.15
N PRO A 187 -13.57 11.86 3.10
CA PRO A 187 -12.84 11.21 4.17
C PRO A 187 -11.56 11.92 4.58
N TYR A 188 -10.90 12.63 3.66
CA TYR A 188 -9.76 13.49 4.00
C TYR A 188 -10.15 14.62 4.95
N VAL A 189 -11.35 15.19 4.79
CA VAL A 189 -11.87 16.23 5.69
C VAL A 189 -12.31 15.61 7.01
N ASP A 190 -12.96 14.44 6.96
CA ASP A 190 -13.43 13.78 8.17
C ASP A 190 -12.30 13.30 9.07
N GLU A 191 -11.19 12.81 8.51
CA GLU A 191 -9.97 12.52 9.25
C GLU A 191 -9.52 13.72 10.13
N TRP A 192 -9.43 14.91 9.54
CA TRP A 192 -9.12 16.14 10.27
C TRP A 192 -10.19 16.49 11.30
N LYS A 193 -11.49 16.35 10.97
CA LYS A 193 -12.58 16.61 11.92
C LYS A 193 -12.48 15.70 13.13
N HIS A 194 -12.24 14.40 12.96
CA HIS A 194 -12.12 13.44 14.07
C HIS A 194 -10.96 13.82 14.99
N LEU A 195 -9.78 14.13 14.43
CA LEU A 195 -8.63 14.57 15.22
C LEU A 195 -8.92 15.86 16.00
N ILE A 196 -9.44 16.88 15.32
CA ILE A 196 -9.72 18.18 15.94
C ILE A 196 -10.81 18.05 17.01
N ALA A 197 -11.86 17.27 16.76
CA ALA A 197 -12.92 17.00 17.73
C ALA A 197 -12.35 16.33 18.99
N ALA A 198 -11.51 15.29 18.82
CA ALA A 198 -10.90 14.61 19.95
C ALA A 198 -10.01 15.55 20.79
N ILE A 199 -9.23 16.42 20.15
CA ILE A 199 -8.43 17.44 20.85
C ILE A 199 -9.34 18.41 21.62
N ARG A 200 -10.37 18.95 20.96
CA ARG A 200 -11.26 19.96 21.56
C ARG A 200 -12.09 19.40 22.71
N ASN A 201 -12.46 18.13 22.64
CA ASN A 201 -13.28 17.46 23.65
C ASN A 201 -12.43 16.73 24.69
N ASN A 202 -11.10 16.75 24.58
CA ASN A 202 -10.18 15.99 25.43
C ASN A 202 -10.49 14.48 25.45
N GLU A 203 -10.78 13.91 24.28
CA GLU A 203 -11.05 12.49 24.09
C GLU A 203 -9.76 11.72 23.74
N LYS A 204 -9.65 10.48 24.21
CA LYS A 204 -8.53 9.60 23.83
C LYS A 204 -8.62 9.27 22.35
N TYR A 205 -7.60 9.64 21.59
CA TYR A 205 -7.52 9.38 20.16
C TYR A 205 -6.14 8.87 19.76
N ASN A 206 -6.02 7.57 19.52
CA ASN A 206 -4.76 6.94 19.15
C ASN A 206 -4.95 5.99 17.96
N GLU A 207 -4.20 6.25 16.91
CA GLU A 207 -4.21 5.49 15.65
C GLU A 207 -2.81 4.96 15.32
N VAL A 208 -1.85 5.16 16.23
CA VAL A 208 -0.44 4.82 16.02
C VAL A 208 -0.27 3.33 15.79
N GLU A 209 -0.87 2.49 16.63
CA GLU A 209 -0.75 1.04 16.52
C GLU A 209 -1.24 0.53 15.17
N ARG A 210 -2.46 0.89 14.77
CA ARG A 210 -3.00 0.49 13.45
C ARG A 210 -2.20 1.06 12.28
N GLY A 211 -1.70 2.30 12.41
CA GLY A 211 -0.90 2.95 11.37
C GLY A 211 0.45 2.28 11.19
N ALA A 212 1.14 2.02 12.30
CA ALA A 212 2.41 1.29 12.30
C ALA A 212 2.24 -0.11 11.72
N MET A 213 1.17 -0.83 12.09
CA MET A 213 0.87 -2.14 11.52
C MET A 213 0.58 -2.09 10.02
N ALA A 214 -0.20 -1.11 9.54
CA ALA A 214 -0.45 -0.94 8.10
C ALA A 214 0.85 -0.69 7.32
N SER A 215 1.72 0.19 7.83
CA SER A 215 3.02 0.47 7.24
C SER A 215 3.92 -0.77 7.24
N LEU A 216 4.00 -1.47 8.38
CA LEU A 216 4.82 -2.67 8.54
C LEU A 216 4.38 -3.80 7.60
N VAL A 217 3.07 -4.09 7.53
CA VAL A 217 2.51 -5.11 6.64
C VAL A 217 2.74 -4.74 5.16
N THR A 218 2.66 -3.46 4.82
CA THR A 218 2.98 -2.99 3.47
C THR A 218 4.45 -3.19 3.14
N SER A 219 5.35 -2.86 4.06
CA SER A 219 6.78 -3.11 3.93
C SER A 219 7.10 -4.62 3.86
N MET A 220 6.39 -5.47 4.60
CA MET A 220 6.52 -6.92 4.53
C MET A 220 6.26 -7.43 3.11
N GLY A 221 5.19 -6.98 2.44
CA GLY A 221 4.91 -7.38 1.06
C GLY A 221 5.91 -6.82 0.05
N ARG A 222 6.39 -5.59 0.26
CA ARG A 222 7.46 -4.99 -0.55
C ARG A 222 8.74 -5.80 -0.43
N MET A 223 9.17 -6.11 0.79
CA MET A 223 10.38 -6.89 1.07
C MET A 223 10.27 -8.31 0.49
N ALA A 224 9.10 -8.96 0.60
CA ALA A 224 8.86 -10.25 -0.03
C ALA A 224 9.06 -10.18 -1.55
N ALA A 225 8.57 -9.13 -2.21
CA ALA A 225 8.71 -8.97 -3.66
C ALA A 225 10.16 -8.69 -4.05
N HIS A 226 10.85 -7.82 -3.29
CA HIS A 226 12.21 -7.36 -3.58
C HIS A 226 13.27 -8.43 -3.34
N THR A 227 13.08 -9.29 -2.34
CA THR A 227 14.02 -10.38 -1.99
C THR A 227 13.64 -11.72 -2.62
N GLY A 228 12.39 -11.88 -3.05
CA GLY A 228 11.83 -13.15 -3.52
C GLY A 228 11.74 -14.22 -2.42
N GLN A 229 11.72 -13.82 -1.14
CA GLN A 229 11.58 -14.74 -0.01
C GLN A 229 10.16 -14.67 0.59
N GLU A 230 9.76 -15.73 1.31
CA GLU A 230 8.64 -15.63 2.25
C GLU A 230 9.08 -14.77 3.43
N ILE A 231 8.33 -13.71 3.72
CA ILE A 231 8.59 -12.82 4.87
C ILE A 231 7.44 -12.97 5.85
N THR A 232 7.76 -13.34 7.09
CA THR A 232 6.79 -13.37 8.19
C THR A 232 6.66 -12.00 8.85
N LEU A 233 5.51 -11.77 9.49
CA LEU A 233 5.27 -10.55 10.25
C LEU A 233 6.31 -10.38 11.37
N GLU A 234 6.65 -11.47 12.07
CA GLU A 234 7.68 -11.47 13.11
C GLU A 234 9.06 -11.10 12.57
N GLN A 235 9.47 -11.65 11.42
CA GLN A 235 10.73 -11.26 10.79
C GLN A 235 10.74 -9.78 10.41
N MET A 236 9.61 -9.27 9.88
CA MET A 236 9.52 -7.85 9.52
C MET A 236 9.57 -6.94 10.76
N MET A 237 8.91 -7.32 11.87
CA MET A 237 8.95 -6.58 13.14
C MET A 237 10.35 -6.50 13.75
N ASN A 238 11.16 -7.53 13.55
CA ASN A 238 12.52 -7.63 14.09
C ASN A 238 13.61 -7.32 13.03
N SER A 239 13.24 -6.77 11.87
CA SER A 239 14.18 -6.51 10.79
C SER A 239 15.13 -5.36 11.13
N GLU A 240 16.43 -5.58 10.95
CA GLU A 240 17.47 -4.55 11.05
C GLU A 240 17.70 -3.83 9.70
N HIS A 241 16.88 -4.11 8.68
CA HIS A 241 17.05 -3.49 7.38
C HIS A 241 16.64 -2.01 7.42
N GLU A 242 17.64 -1.14 7.31
CA GLU A 242 17.47 0.31 7.27
C GLU A 242 17.89 0.87 5.90
N PHE A 243 17.09 1.78 5.35
CA PHE A 243 17.38 2.40 4.05
C PHE A 243 18.20 3.69 4.12
N ALA A 244 18.14 4.38 5.25
CA ALA A 244 18.84 5.65 5.45
C ALA A 244 19.42 5.69 6.87
N PRO A 245 20.52 4.95 7.13
CA PRO A 245 21.24 5.07 8.38
C PRO A 245 21.61 6.54 8.65
N ASP A 246 21.55 6.93 9.93
CA ASP A 246 21.84 8.29 10.40
C ASP A 246 20.90 9.37 9.82
N ILE A 247 19.67 9.02 9.43
CA ILE A 247 18.68 9.97 8.85
C ILE A 247 18.46 11.21 9.74
N GLU A 248 18.56 11.06 11.07
CA GLU A 248 18.42 12.14 12.04
C GLU A 248 19.55 13.18 11.99
N LYS A 249 20.68 12.85 11.34
CA LYS A 249 21.83 13.74 11.16
C LYS A 249 21.81 14.47 9.82
N LEU A 250 20.87 14.15 8.92
CA LEU A 250 20.80 14.78 7.61
C LEU A 250 20.45 16.26 7.72
N THR A 251 21.15 17.07 6.93
CA THR A 251 20.88 18.48 6.67
C THR A 251 20.63 18.67 5.17
N LEU A 252 20.15 19.84 4.76
CA LEU A 252 19.93 20.12 3.33
C LEU A 252 21.22 20.10 2.48
N GLU A 253 22.37 20.29 3.12
CA GLU A 253 23.70 20.24 2.50
C GLU A 253 24.35 18.86 2.58
N SER A 254 23.71 17.91 3.28
CA SER A 254 24.22 16.55 3.39
C SER A 254 24.19 15.84 2.05
N GLU A 255 25.09 14.88 1.91
CA GLU A 255 25.02 13.92 0.83
C GLU A 255 23.82 12.98 0.99
N SER A 256 23.25 12.51 -0.13
CA SER A 256 22.20 11.49 -0.07
C SER A 256 22.76 10.16 0.50
N PRO A 257 22.00 9.45 1.36
CA PRO A 257 22.33 8.09 1.80
C PRO A 257 22.30 7.08 0.64
N LEU A 258 21.58 7.38 -0.44
CA LEU A 258 21.52 6.56 -1.64
C LEU A 258 22.37 7.19 -2.75
N LYS A 259 23.48 6.52 -3.09
CA LYS A 259 24.43 6.98 -4.10
C LYS A 259 24.14 6.38 -5.47
N ALA A 260 24.33 7.20 -6.49
CA ALA A 260 24.37 6.72 -7.86
C ALA A 260 25.75 6.10 -8.16
N ASP A 261 25.78 5.11 -9.05
CA ASP A 261 27.00 4.57 -9.64
C ASP A 261 27.61 5.52 -10.68
N GLU A 262 28.73 5.12 -11.28
CA GLU A 262 29.43 5.89 -12.32
C GLU A 262 28.56 6.18 -13.56
N SER A 263 27.49 5.41 -13.78
CA SER A 263 26.52 5.60 -14.87
C SER A 263 25.31 6.45 -14.48
N GLY A 264 25.26 6.96 -13.23
CA GLY A 264 24.14 7.73 -12.71
C GLY A 264 22.92 6.88 -12.34
N ARG A 265 23.09 5.56 -12.17
CA ARG A 265 22.03 4.62 -11.79
C ARG A 265 22.13 4.26 -10.31
N TYR A 266 21.01 3.85 -9.72
CA TYR A 266 20.93 3.47 -8.30
C TYR A 266 20.77 1.96 -8.16
N PRO A 267 21.22 1.37 -7.04
CA PRO A 267 20.99 -0.05 -6.78
C PRO A 267 19.49 -0.35 -6.76
N ILE A 268 19.13 -1.47 -7.37
CA ILE A 268 17.74 -1.92 -7.52
C ILE A 268 17.53 -3.23 -6.75
N PRO A 269 16.29 -3.59 -6.44
CA PRO A 269 16.00 -4.91 -5.91
C PRO A 269 16.36 -6.05 -6.87
N LEU A 270 16.96 -7.12 -6.33
CA LEU A 270 17.48 -8.27 -7.07
C LEU A 270 16.93 -9.59 -6.48
N PRO A 271 15.65 -9.92 -6.73
CA PRO A 271 14.96 -11.00 -6.05
C PRO A 271 15.62 -12.34 -6.35
N GLY A 272 15.86 -13.12 -5.30
CA GLY A 272 16.55 -14.41 -5.36
C GLY A 272 18.07 -14.32 -5.40
N LEU A 273 18.66 -13.17 -5.76
CA LEU A 273 20.10 -12.92 -5.66
C LEU A 273 20.46 -12.25 -4.34
N GLU A 274 19.81 -11.13 -4.02
CA GLU A 274 19.85 -10.52 -2.70
C GLU A 274 18.59 -10.95 -1.93
N LYS A 275 18.80 -11.71 -0.85
CA LYS A 275 17.72 -12.36 -0.10
C LYS A 275 17.47 -11.74 1.26
N SER A 276 18.40 -10.94 1.76
CA SER A 276 18.39 -10.38 3.12
C SER A 276 18.03 -8.91 3.16
N ARG A 277 18.20 -8.19 2.04
CA ARG A 277 17.96 -6.75 1.91
C ARG A 277 17.17 -6.44 0.64
N GLU A 278 16.48 -5.31 0.61
CA GLU A 278 15.74 -4.92 -0.60
C GLU A 278 16.65 -4.37 -1.70
N TYR A 279 17.83 -3.86 -1.35
CA TYR A 279 18.93 -3.55 -2.27
C TYR A 279 20.26 -3.47 -1.51
N VAL A 280 21.38 -3.54 -2.22
CA VAL A 280 22.73 -3.37 -1.67
C VAL A 280 23.31 -2.07 -2.20
N SER A 281 23.66 -1.17 -1.29
CA SER A 281 24.38 0.10 -1.56
C SER A 281 25.87 -0.12 -1.72
#